data_AF-A0A6J2X1K1-F1
#
_entry.id   AF-A0A6J2X1K1-F1
#
_cell.length_a   1.000
_cell.length_b   1.000
_cell.length_c   1.000
_cell.angle_alpha   90.00
_cell.angle_beta   90.00
_cell.angle_gamma   90.00
#
_symmetry.space_group_name_H-M   'P 1'
#
loop_
_entity.id
_entity.type
_entity.pdbx_description
1 polymer ?
#
loop_
_entity_poly.entity_id
_entity_poly.type
_entity_poly.pdbx_seq_one_letter_code
_entity_poly.pdbx_strand_id
1 'polypeptide(L)'
;MVDQKLFFESDTLCPRVNSVIQAIVIENEKEIPTEKISAITESYKLLDGFLENTTFLAGDSLTVADLCCVATVSTATVITPISTEKYPNLSQWYRTCKNLDYYESSNGNGLNKLDALVELKLGRPRTKELCE
;
A
#
# COMPACT_ATOMS: atom_id res chain seq x y z
N MET A 1 -16.53 -6.02 12.07
CA MET A 1 -15.26 -6.39 11.40
C MET A 1 -14.82 -5.33 10.41
N VAL A 2 -15.69 -4.90 9.48
CA VAL A 2 -15.41 -3.80 8.52
C VAL A 2 -14.87 -2.54 9.22
N ASP A 3 -15.58 -2.00 10.21
CA ASP A 3 -15.16 -0.77 10.90
C ASP A 3 -13.81 -0.90 11.57
N GLN A 4 -13.50 -2.06 12.16
CA GLN A 4 -12.20 -2.32 12.76
C GLN A 4 -11.06 -2.23 11.74
N LYS A 5 -11.29 -2.72 10.50
CA LYS A 5 -10.32 -2.62 9.42
C LYS A 5 -10.21 -1.19 8.89
N LEU A 6 -11.30 -0.44 8.88
CA LEU A 6 -11.28 1.00 8.57
C LEU A 6 -10.52 1.81 9.63
N PHE A 7 -10.67 1.52 10.92
CA PHE A 7 -9.87 2.16 11.97
C PHE A 7 -8.38 1.85 11.83
N PHE A 8 -8.03 0.60 11.50
CA PHE A 8 -6.65 0.26 11.17
C PHE A 8 -6.14 1.05 9.96
N GLU A 9 -6.97 1.20 8.92
CA GLU A 9 -6.64 1.98 7.74
C GLU A 9 -6.36 3.44 8.10
N SER A 10 -7.29 4.10 8.80
CA SER A 10 -7.24 5.52 9.10
C SER A 10 -6.17 5.89 10.13
N ASP A 11 -5.95 5.05 11.13
CA ASP A 11 -5.13 5.40 12.30
C ASP A 11 -3.73 4.78 12.23
N THR A 12 -3.53 3.78 11.38
CA THR A 12 -2.24 3.08 11.27
C THR A 12 -1.69 3.11 9.85
N LEU A 13 -2.38 2.52 8.89
CA LEU A 13 -1.82 2.32 7.54
C LEU A 13 -1.65 3.66 6.79
N CYS A 14 -2.73 4.44 6.69
CA CYS A 14 -2.75 5.69 5.94
C CYS A 14 -1.77 6.74 6.49
N PRO A 15 -1.69 7.00 7.81
CA PRO A 15 -0.72 7.95 8.35
C PRO A 15 0.73 7.54 8.07
N ARG A 16 1.06 6.24 8.18
CA ARG A 16 2.41 5.73 7.89
C ARG A 16 2.82 6.01 6.44
N VAL A 17 1.95 5.65 5.49
CA VAL A 17 2.20 5.84 4.05
C VAL A 17 2.21 7.32 3.67
N ASN A 18 1.23 8.10 4.11
CA ASN A 18 1.13 9.52 3.81
C ASN A 18 2.31 10.32 4.35
N SER A 19 2.85 9.95 5.52
CA SER A 19 4.04 10.61 6.07
C SER A 19 5.28 10.51 5.17
N VAL A 20 5.35 9.49 4.31
CA VAL A 20 6.43 9.31 3.33
C VAL A 20 6.10 10.05 2.05
N ILE A 21 4.88 9.87 1.52
CA ILE A 21 4.46 10.54 0.29
C ILE A 21 4.53 12.06 0.44
N GLN A 22 4.04 12.60 1.56
CA GLN A 22 4.10 14.03 1.85
C GLN A 22 5.55 14.55 1.91
N ALA A 23 6.44 13.83 2.59
CA ALA A 23 7.84 14.20 2.67
C ALA A 23 8.48 14.32 1.27
N ILE A 24 8.22 13.36 0.39
CA ILE A 24 8.78 13.35 -0.97
C ILE A 24 8.13 14.40 -1.87
N VAL A 25 6.79 14.42 -1.92
CA VAL A 25 6.05 15.17 -2.94
C VAL A 25 5.88 16.64 -2.56
N ILE A 26 5.66 16.93 -1.28
CA ILE A 26 5.39 18.28 -0.77
C ILE A 26 6.67 18.91 -0.22
N GLU A 27 7.37 18.20 0.66
CA GLU A 27 8.56 18.73 1.36
C GLU A 27 9.84 18.60 0.52
N ASN A 28 9.80 17.81 -0.57
CA ASN A 28 10.91 17.56 -1.49
C ASN A 28 12.10 16.82 -0.86
N GLU A 29 11.85 16.04 0.19
CA GLU A 29 12.81 15.11 0.77
C GLU A 29 13.25 14.09 -0.29
N LYS A 30 14.56 13.83 -0.36
CA LYS A 30 15.18 12.93 -1.35
C LYS A 30 15.52 11.56 -0.78
N GLU A 31 15.43 11.44 0.53
CA GLU A 31 15.75 10.25 1.30
C GLU A 31 14.54 9.79 2.09
N ILE A 32 14.34 8.47 2.15
CA ILE A 32 13.28 7.86 2.92
C ILE A 32 13.95 7.18 4.11
N PRO A 33 13.71 7.66 5.35
CA PRO A 33 14.28 7.03 6.53
C PRO A 33 13.87 5.55 6.64
N THR A 34 14.83 4.69 7.00
CA THR A 34 14.59 3.25 7.18
C THR A 34 13.45 2.97 8.16
N GLU A 35 13.30 3.78 9.21
CA GLU A 35 12.19 3.66 10.18
C GLU A 35 10.81 3.76 9.53
N LYS A 36 10.63 4.63 8.53
CA LYS A 36 9.35 4.81 7.84
C LYS A 36 9.06 3.60 6.95
N ILE A 37 10.08 3.04 6.30
CA ILE A 37 9.97 1.80 5.52
C ILE A 37 9.62 0.63 6.45
N SER A 38 10.28 0.52 7.60
CA SER A 38 9.98 -0.49 8.61
C SER A 38 8.53 -0.38 9.11
N ALA A 39 8.04 0.83 9.38
CA ALA A 39 6.64 1.03 9.79
C ALA A 39 5.65 0.57 8.71
N ILE A 40 5.93 0.80 7.42
CA ILE A 40 5.08 0.31 6.32
C ILE A 40 5.11 -1.22 6.25
N THR A 41 6.29 -1.83 6.32
CA THR A 41 6.43 -3.29 6.25
C THR A 41 5.85 -4.02 7.47
N GLU A 42 5.82 -3.39 8.64
CA GLU A 42 5.02 -3.85 9.79
C GLU A 42 3.52 -3.83 9.49
N SER A 43 3.01 -2.78 8.83
CA SER A 43 1.61 -2.74 8.41
C SER A 43 1.30 -3.82 7.37
N TYR A 44 2.23 -4.14 6.48
CA TYR A 44 2.09 -5.30 5.57
C TYR A 44 1.97 -6.61 6.35
N LYS A 45 2.79 -6.82 7.39
CA LYS A 45 2.69 -8.00 8.26
C LYS A 45 1.33 -8.12 8.93
N LEU A 46 0.77 -7.01 9.43
CA LEU A 46 -0.55 -7.00 10.05
C LEU A 46 -1.66 -7.33 9.04
N LEU A 47 -1.61 -6.71 7.86
CA LEU A 47 -2.56 -6.99 6.79
C LEU A 47 -2.50 -8.45 6.32
N ASP A 48 -1.29 -9.00 6.16
CA ASP A 48 -1.09 -10.40 5.79
C ASP A 48 -1.72 -11.35 6.83
N GLY A 49 -1.53 -11.06 8.12
CA GLY A 49 -2.19 -11.80 9.20
C GLY A 49 -3.71 -11.63 9.24
N PHE A 50 -4.25 -10.47 8.86
CA PHE A 50 -5.71 -10.29 8.75
C PHE A 50 -6.33 -11.12 7.63
N LEU A 51 -5.54 -11.51 6.63
CA LEU A 51 -5.95 -12.25 5.45
C LEU A 51 -5.63 -13.74 5.52
N GLU A 52 -5.09 -14.23 6.64
CA GLU A 52 -4.64 -15.62 6.78
C GLU A 52 -5.73 -16.65 6.50
N ASN A 53 -6.98 -16.34 6.85
CA ASN A 53 -8.12 -17.27 6.76
C ASN A 53 -9.32 -16.72 5.97
N THR A 54 -9.16 -15.59 5.26
CA THR A 54 -10.28 -14.90 4.60
C THR A 54 -9.85 -14.32 3.26
N THR A 55 -10.78 -14.30 2.30
CA THR A 55 -10.49 -13.76 0.96
C THR A 55 -10.30 -12.23 0.96
N PHE A 56 -11.07 -11.53 1.80
CA PHE A 56 -11.08 -10.08 1.96
C PHE A 56 -10.86 -9.71 3.44
N LEU A 57 -10.56 -8.44 3.72
CA LEU A 57 -10.13 -7.98 5.05
C LEU A 57 -11.18 -8.21 6.15
N ALA A 58 -12.45 -8.28 5.78
CA ALA A 58 -13.56 -8.44 6.72
C ALA A 58 -14.35 -9.74 6.53
N GLY A 59 -13.81 -10.72 5.80
CA GLY A 59 -14.46 -12.01 5.51
C GLY A 59 -14.31 -12.43 4.05
N ASP A 60 -15.27 -13.18 3.53
CA ASP A 60 -15.18 -13.72 2.15
C ASP A 60 -15.91 -12.88 1.09
N SER A 61 -16.43 -11.72 1.48
CA SER A 61 -17.08 -10.77 0.57
C SER A 61 -16.33 -9.45 0.58
N LEU A 62 -16.21 -8.84 -0.61
CA LEU A 62 -15.59 -7.53 -0.78
C LEU A 62 -16.36 -6.48 0.03
N THR A 63 -15.64 -5.62 0.74
CA THR A 63 -16.23 -4.53 1.53
C THR A 63 -15.54 -3.20 1.27
N VAL A 64 -16.09 -2.12 1.81
CA VAL A 64 -15.44 -0.80 1.78
C VAL A 64 -14.07 -0.80 2.45
N ALA A 65 -13.84 -1.67 3.45
CA ALA A 65 -12.52 -1.79 4.07
C ALA A 65 -11.45 -2.23 3.07
N ASP A 66 -11.78 -3.13 2.15
CA ASP A 66 -10.87 -3.57 1.10
C ASP A 66 -10.55 -2.43 0.12
N LEU A 67 -11.58 -1.66 -0.26
CA LEU A 67 -11.43 -0.53 -1.18
C LEU A 67 -10.58 0.60 -0.58
N CYS A 68 -10.80 0.94 0.69
CA CYS A 68 -9.97 1.92 1.40
C CYS A 68 -8.54 1.44 1.55
N CYS A 69 -8.34 0.23 2.08
CA CYS A 69 -7.01 -0.31 2.30
C CYS A 69 -6.24 -0.52 0.99
N VAL A 70 -6.87 -0.99 -0.10
CA VAL A 70 -6.15 -1.25 -1.35
C VAL A 70 -5.63 0.04 -1.99
N ALA A 71 -6.35 1.15 -1.86
CA ALA A 71 -5.88 2.45 -2.33
C ALA A 71 -4.57 2.83 -1.62
N THR A 72 -4.55 2.73 -0.30
CA THR A 72 -3.38 3.05 0.53
C THR A 72 -2.23 2.04 0.37
N VAL A 73 -2.52 0.74 0.33
CA VAL A 73 -1.52 -0.32 0.05
C VAL A 73 -0.90 -0.12 -1.33
N SER A 74 -1.70 0.20 -2.34
CA SER A 74 -1.18 0.44 -3.69
C SER A 74 -0.19 1.60 -3.71
N THR A 75 -0.52 2.69 -3.01
CA THR A 75 0.39 3.82 -2.79
C THR A 75 1.65 3.41 -2.04
N ALA A 76 1.54 2.56 -1.01
CA ALA A 76 2.69 2.03 -0.30
C ALA A 76 3.65 1.24 -1.22
N THR A 77 3.13 0.57 -2.26
CA THR A 77 3.97 -0.15 -3.24
C THR A 77 4.87 0.75 -4.09
N VAL A 78 4.56 2.05 -4.18
CA VAL A 78 5.43 3.08 -4.80
C VAL A 78 6.68 3.30 -3.94
N ILE A 79 6.59 3.08 -2.62
CA ILE A 79 7.69 3.28 -1.68
C ILE A 79 8.45 1.97 -1.46
N THR A 80 7.73 0.90 -1.13
CA THR A 80 8.30 -0.41 -0.83
C THR A 80 7.39 -1.51 -1.39
N PRO A 81 7.91 -2.41 -2.24
CA PRO A 81 7.12 -3.47 -2.86
C PRO A 81 6.61 -4.47 -1.82
N ILE A 82 5.55 -5.20 -2.16
CA ILE A 82 5.06 -6.31 -1.35
C ILE A 82 5.87 -7.55 -1.72
N SER A 83 6.68 -8.05 -0.79
CA SER A 83 7.38 -9.34 -0.96
C SER A 83 6.36 -10.48 -0.91
N THR A 84 6.28 -11.27 -1.98
CA THR A 84 5.37 -12.41 -2.07
C THR A 84 5.76 -13.57 -1.17
N GLU A 85 7.05 -13.67 -0.82
CA GLU A 85 7.57 -14.68 0.11
C GLU A 85 7.20 -14.32 1.56
N LYS A 86 7.37 -13.04 1.94
CA LYS A 86 7.10 -12.57 3.31
C LYS A 86 5.62 -12.33 3.60
N TYR A 87 4.85 -11.92 2.58
CA TYR A 87 3.44 -11.53 2.72
C TYR A 87 2.57 -12.18 1.63
N PRO A 88 2.45 -13.52 1.61
CA PRO A 88 1.74 -14.24 0.55
C PRO A 88 0.24 -13.90 0.49
N ASN A 89 -0.43 -13.75 1.64
CA ASN A 89 -1.86 -13.48 1.71
C ASN A 89 -2.17 -12.05 1.26
N LEU A 90 -1.36 -11.08 1.73
CA LEU A 90 -1.45 -9.69 1.30
C LEU A 90 -1.20 -9.55 -0.21
N SER A 91 -0.18 -10.24 -0.73
CA SER A 91 0.12 -10.25 -2.17
C SER A 91 -1.07 -10.81 -2.96
N GLN A 92 -1.67 -11.91 -2.51
CA GLN A 92 -2.82 -12.51 -3.19
C GLN A 92 -4.04 -11.59 -3.15
N TRP A 93 -4.39 -11.05 -1.98
CA TRP A 93 -5.47 -10.07 -1.83
C TRP A 93 -5.26 -8.84 -2.69
N TYR A 94 -4.04 -8.31 -2.74
CA TYR A 94 -3.71 -7.15 -3.56
C TYR A 94 -3.97 -7.42 -5.05
N ARG A 95 -3.56 -8.59 -5.55
CA ARG A 95 -3.86 -9.02 -6.93
C ARG A 95 -5.36 -9.16 -7.16
N THR A 96 -6.09 -9.76 -6.22
CA THR A 96 -7.55 -9.88 -6.29
C THR A 96 -8.21 -8.51 -6.42
N CYS A 97 -7.84 -7.54 -5.59
CA CYS A 97 -8.40 -6.19 -5.67
C CYS A 97 -8.00 -5.46 -6.97
N LYS A 98 -6.78 -5.66 -7.47
CA LYS A 98 -6.34 -5.10 -8.76
C LYS A 98 -7.12 -5.65 -9.95
N ASN A 99 -7.67 -6.86 -9.84
CA ASN A 99 -8.46 -7.50 -10.88
C ASN A 99 -9.94 -7.08 -10.89
N LEU A 100 -10.37 -6.19 -10.00
CA LEU A 100 -11.72 -5.62 -10.06
C LEU A 100 -11.86 -4.77 -11.32
N ASP A 101 -12.97 -4.93 -12.06
CA ASP A 101 -13.18 -4.28 -13.37
C ASP A 101 -13.02 -2.75 -13.34
N TYR A 102 -13.31 -2.13 -12.20
CA TYR A 102 -13.24 -0.67 -12.00
C TYR A 102 -11.95 -0.20 -11.31
N TYR A 103 -11.02 -1.11 -10.97
CA TYR A 103 -9.80 -0.76 -10.24
C TYR A 103 -8.92 0.21 -11.02
N GLU A 104 -8.71 -0.05 -12.31
CA GLU A 104 -7.81 0.77 -13.13
C GLU A 104 -8.33 2.21 -13.28
N SER A 105 -9.63 2.36 -13.59
CA SER A 105 -10.26 3.67 -13.76
C SER A 105 -10.36 4.44 -12.44
N SER A 106 -10.59 3.75 -11.32
CA SER A 106 -10.82 4.40 -10.02
C SER A 106 -9.56 4.62 -9.19
N ASN A 107 -8.53 3.77 -9.35
CA ASN A 107 -7.30 3.81 -8.55
C ASN A 107 -6.02 3.70 -9.39
N GLY A 108 -5.91 2.70 -10.28
CA GLY A 108 -4.68 2.40 -11.02
C GLY A 108 -4.10 3.59 -11.80
N ASN A 109 -4.95 4.33 -12.52
CA ASN A 109 -4.54 5.54 -13.24
C ASN A 109 -3.99 6.64 -12.33
N GLY A 110 -4.57 6.81 -11.13
CA GLY A 110 -4.11 7.78 -10.14
C GLY A 110 -2.77 7.36 -9.55
N LEU A 111 -2.64 6.07 -9.22
CA LEU A 111 -1.41 5.47 -8.71
C LEU A 111 -0.25 5.66 -9.70
N ASN A 112 -0.46 5.40 -10.99
CA ASN A 112 0.58 5.57 -12.02
C ASN A 112 1.07 7.03 -12.12
N LYS A 113 0.16 8.00 -11.96
CA LYS A 113 0.54 9.42 -11.92
C LYS A 113 1.34 9.77 -10.68
N LEU A 114 0.94 9.25 -9.52
CA LEU A 114 1.67 9.44 -8.27
C LEU A 114 3.07 8.80 -8.34
N ASP A 115 3.16 7.60 -8.92
CA ASP A 115 4.41 6.87 -9.12
C ASP A 115 5.42 7.68 -9.93
N ALA A 116 4.99 8.23 -11.07
CA ALA A 116 5.80 9.11 -11.91
C ALA A 116 6.18 10.42 -11.18
N LEU A 117 5.27 10.98 -10.38
CA LEU A 117 5.55 12.19 -9.58
C LEU A 117 6.60 11.91 -8.50
N VAL A 118 6.52 10.78 -7.81
CA VAL A 118 7.52 10.37 -6.80
C VAL A 118 8.88 10.18 -7.46
N GLU A 119 8.95 9.50 -8.61
CA GLU A 119 10.21 9.34 -9.35
C GLU A 119 10.81 10.71 -9.76
N LEU A 120 9.99 11.59 -10.32
CA LEU A 120 10.40 12.96 -10.66
C LEU A 120 10.93 13.71 -9.42
N LYS A 121 10.22 13.60 -8.29
CA LYS A 121 10.57 14.29 -7.04
C LYS A 121 11.82 13.73 -6.39
N LEU A 122 12.11 12.44 -6.52
CA LEU A 122 13.37 11.87 -6.02
C LEU A 122 14.56 12.23 -6.92
N GLY A 123 14.33 12.55 -8.20
CA GLY A 123 15.39 12.94 -9.14
C GLY A 123 16.37 11.81 -9.47
N ARG A 124 15.99 10.57 -9.16
CA ARG A 124 16.73 9.34 -9.47
C ARG A 124 15.74 8.22 -9.77
N PRO A 125 16.10 7.25 -10.61
CA PRO A 125 15.32 6.03 -10.73
C PRO A 125 15.23 5.39 -9.34
N ARG A 126 14.02 4.98 -8.93
CA ARG A 126 13.90 4.09 -7.77
C ARG A 126 14.54 2.77 -8.17
N THR A 127 15.62 2.38 -7.50
CA THR A 127 16.17 1.04 -7.67
C THR A 127 15.06 0.07 -7.28
N LYS A 128 14.59 -0.71 -8.26
CA LYS A 128 13.68 -1.83 -8.01
C LYS A 128 14.36 -2.94 -7.17
N GLU A 129 15.54 -2.71 -6.63
CA GLU A 129 16.35 -3.65 -5.85
C GLU A 129 15.93 -3.75 -4.38
N LEU A 130 14.93 -2.99 -3.93
CA LEU A 130 14.15 -3.37 -2.73
C LEU A 130 13.18 -4.54 -3.01
N CYS A 131 13.22 -5.14 -4.22
CA CYS A 131 12.37 -6.27 -4.65
C CYS A 131 13.00 -7.66 -4.45
N GLU A 132 13.99 -7.83 -3.57
CA GLU A 132 14.44 -9.16 -3.10
C GLU A 132 14.33 -9.26 -1.57
#